data_AF-A0A1V4YPX9-F1
#
_entry.id   AF-A0A1V4YPX9-F1
#
_cell.length_a   1.000
_cell.length_b   1.000
_cell.length_c   1.000
_cell.angle_alpha   90.00
_cell.angle_beta   90.00
_cell.angle_gamma   90.00
#
_symmetry.space_group_name_H-M   'P 1'
#
loop_
_entity.id
_entity.type
_entity.pdbx_description
1 polymer ?
#
loop_
_entity_poly.entity_id
_entity_poly.type
_entity_poly.pdbx_seq_one_letter_code
_entity_poly.pdbx_strand_id
1 'polypeptide(L)'
;MQVYVVNRMKEIIFTPPPPYEVSKQMKNFIEWLETTDTADIHPVIVAGILHYEFVRIHPFVDGNGRTARVLATLILYLKEFDIKRFFTLDEFYDNDRPAYYAALNSVDQETLDITHWFEYFLDGVLASISKIKEEILLLSPDQHKKGLKGQIELGERQVKILEKININGKITKYRNPKYFQNISSSCL
;
A
#
# COMPACT_ATOMS: atom_id res chain seq x y z
N MET A 1 -7.20 26.45 -15.57
CA MET A 1 -6.35 27.22 -14.62
C MET A 1 -5.15 26.36 -14.29
N GLN A 2 -3.94 26.92 -14.27
CA GLN A 2 -2.72 26.17 -13.94
C GLN A 2 -2.80 25.69 -12.49
N VAL A 3 -2.42 24.43 -12.25
CA VAL A 3 -2.30 23.84 -10.91
C VAL A 3 -0.83 23.82 -10.53
N TYR A 4 -0.53 23.99 -9.25
CA TYR A 4 0.80 23.89 -8.67
C TYR A 4 0.73 23.05 -7.41
N VAL A 5 1.78 22.27 -7.15
CA VAL A 5 1.96 21.67 -5.84
C VAL A 5 2.82 22.61 -5.02
N VAL A 6 2.30 23.01 -3.86
CA VAL A 6 3.00 23.92 -2.94
C VAL A 6 3.25 23.25 -1.60
N ASN A 7 4.37 23.60 -0.96
CA ASN A 7 4.65 23.18 0.41
C ASN A 7 3.93 24.08 1.43
N ARG A 8 4.13 23.82 2.73
CA ARG A 8 3.54 24.60 3.84
C ARG A 8 3.98 26.07 3.84
N MET A 9 5.14 26.37 3.25
CA MET A 9 5.70 27.71 3.12
C MET A 9 5.22 28.43 1.84
N LYS A 10 4.31 27.81 1.08
CA LYS A 10 3.77 28.30 -0.22
C LYS A 10 4.80 28.35 -1.35
N GLU A 11 5.90 27.63 -1.22
CA GLU A 11 6.87 27.47 -2.29
C GLU A 11 6.39 26.41 -3.27
N ILE A 12 6.58 26.66 -4.57
CA ILE A 12 6.24 25.69 -5.61
C ILE A 12 7.27 24.55 -5.56
N ILE A 13 6.79 23.35 -5.30
CA ILE A 13 7.62 22.13 -5.22
C ILE A 13 7.49 21.25 -6.46
N PHE A 14 6.40 21.40 -7.21
CA PHE A 14 6.20 20.72 -8.48
C PHE A 14 5.26 21.53 -9.36
N THR A 15 5.61 21.61 -10.65
CA THR A 15 4.82 22.28 -11.68
C THR A 15 4.33 21.25 -12.70
N PRO A 16 3.06 20.82 -12.61
CA PRO A 16 2.45 19.96 -13.61
C PRO A 16 2.39 20.59 -15.00
N PRO A 17 2.08 19.79 -16.04
CA PRO A 17 1.84 20.29 -17.39
C PRO A 17 0.79 21.39 -17.46
N PRO A 18 0.81 22.21 -18.52
CA PRO A 18 -0.24 23.19 -18.78
C PRO A 18 -1.63 22.54 -18.88
N PRO A 19 -2.71 23.19 -18.41
CA PRO A 19 -4.06 22.60 -18.39
C PRO A 19 -4.57 22.11 -19.75
N TYR A 20 -4.12 22.73 -20.85
CA TYR A 20 -4.53 22.33 -22.19
C TYR A 20 -3.89 21.02 -22.66
N GLU A 21 -2.80 20.58 -22.01
CA GLU A 21 -2.13 19.31 -22.32
C GLU A 21 -2.66 18.14 -21.50
N VAL A 22 -3.19 18.40 -20.31
CA VAL A 22 -3.63 17.38 -19.33
C VAL A 22 -4.55 16.33 -19.97
N SER A 23 -5.56 16.76 -20.73
CA SER A 23 -6.52 15.83 -21.35
C SER A 23 -5.84 14.90 -22.36
N LYS A 24 -4.90 15.42 -23.16
CA LYS A 24 -4.13 14.63 -24.14
C LYS A 24 -3.19 13.66 -23.42
N GLN A 25 -2.46 14.12 -22.41
CA GLN A 25 -1.53 13.28 -21.66
C GLN A 25 -2.26 12.16 -20.90
N MET A 26 -3.40 12.44 -20.26
CA MET A 26 -4.22 11.43 -19.61
C MET A 26 -4.74 10.38 -20.59
N LYS A 27 -5.14 10.79 -21.81
CA LYS A 27 -5.57 9.85 -22.85
C LYS A 27 -4.42 8.92 -23.25
N ASN A 28 -3.25 9.46 -23.54
CA ASN A 28 -2.06 8.68 -23.90
C ASN A 28 -1.65 7.72 -22.77
N PHE A 29 -1.75 8.17 -21.53
CA PHE A 29 -1.45 7.36 -20.35
C PHE A 29 -2.40 6.17 -20.19
N ILE A 30 -3.71 6.39 -20.37
CA ILE A 30 -4.71 5.31 -20.32
C ILE A 30 -4.50 4.35 -21.49
N GLU A 31 -4.25 4.87 -22.69
CA GLU A 31 -3.95 4.06 -23.88
C GLU A 31 -2.70 3.20 -23.66
N TRP A 32 -1.65 3.74 -23.04
CA TRP A 32 -0.47 2.97 -22.66
C TRP A 32 -0.79 1.83 -21.69
N LEU A 33 -1.65 2.08 -20.69
CA LEU A 33 -2.09 1.05 -19.74
C LEU A 33 -2.91 -0.06 -20.40
N GLU A 34 -3.70 0.26 -21.42
CA GLU A 34 -4.57 -0.69 -22.14
C GLU A 34 -3.83 -1.47 -23.23
N THR A 35 -2.88 -0.84 -23.93
CA THR A 35 -2.24 -1.38 -25.13
C THR A 35 -0.90 -2.07 -24.86
N THR A 36 -0.20 -1.68 -23.79
CA THR A 36 1.04 -2.36 -23.41
C THR A 36 0.68 -3.74 -22.90
N ASP A 37 1.23 -4.78 -23.53
CA ASP A 37 1.22 -6.12 -22.97
C ASP A 37 2.11 -6.14 -21.72
N THR A 38 1.56 -5.60 -20.64
CA THR A 38 2.18 -5.54 -19.34
C THR A 38 2.18 -6.93 -18.69
N ALA A 39 1.79 -8.00 -19.39
CA ALA A 39 1.89 -9.37 -18.88
C ALA A 39 3.35 -9.74 -18.60
N ASP A 40 4.29 -9.27 -19.42
CA ASP A 40 5.72 -9.56 -19.26
C ASP A 40 6.43 -8.60 -18.29
N ILE A 41 5.76 -7.53 -17.85
CA ILE A 41 6.32 -6.56 -16.91
C ILE A 41 5.87 -6.90 -15.49
N HIS A 42 6.84 -6.95 -14.57
CA HIS A 42 6.54 -7.22 -13.16
C HIS A 42 5.51 -6.20 -12.61
N PRO A 43 4.45 -6.62 -11.91
CA PRO A 43 3.34 -5.74 -11.51
C PRO A 43 3.75 -4.51 -10.71
N VAL A 44 4.76 -4.65 -9.84
CA VAL A 44 5.33 -3.54 -9.05
C VAL A 44 5.95 -2.45 -9.93
N ILE A 45 6.57 -2.84 -11.04
CA ILE A 45 7.12 -1.87 -11.99
C ILE A 45 5.99 -1.08 -12.63
N VAL A 46 4.95 -1.77 -13.12
CA VAL A 46 3.77 -1.12 -13.70
C VAL A 46 3.11 -0.17 -12.72
N ALA A 47 2.99 -0.56 -11.44
CA ALA A 47 2.46 0.30 -10.38
C ALA A 47 3.31 1.56 -10.16
N GLY A 48 4.64 1.44 -10.20
CA GLY A 48 5.57 2.57 -10.09
C GLY A 48 5.47 3.55 -11.25
N ILE A 49 5.37 3.07 -12.50
CA ILE A 49 5.16 3.93 -13.69
C ILE A 49 3.81 4.63 -13.58
N LEU A 50 2.75 3.86 -13.28
CA LEU A 50 1.39 4.38 -13.17
C LEU A 50 1.31 5.49 -12.11
N HIS A 51 1.92 5.28 -10.95
CA HIS A 51 1.94 6.27 -9.87
C HIS A 51 2.65 7.54 -10.32
N TYR A 52 3.85 7.40 -10.91
CA TYR A 52 4.63 8.50 -11.42
C TYR A 52 3.87 9.32 -12.46
N GLU A 53 3.41 8.68 -13.55
CA GLU A 53 2.73 9.33 -14.67
C GLU A 53 1.49 10.08 -14.19
N PHE A 54 0.69 9.47 -13.33
CA PHE A 54 -0.52 10.11 -12.81
C PHE A 54 -0.20 11.35 -11.97
N VAL A 55 0.80 11.28 -11.09
CA VAL A 55 1.19 12.42 -10.24
C VAL A 55 1.83 13.52 -11.07
N ARG A 56 2.62 13.16 -12.09
CA ARG A 56 3.25 14.10 -13.03
C ARG A 56 2.19 14.88 -13.81
N ILE A 57 1.23 14.17 -14.40
CA ILE A 57 0.15 14.79 -15.20
C ILE A 57 -0.75 15.66 -14.32
N HIS A 58 -1.00 15.23 -13.08
CA HIS A 58 -1.74 15.99 -12.06
C HIS A 58 -3.14 16.46 -12.52
N PRO A 59 -4.02 15.55 -12.94
CA PRO A 59 -5.24 15.91 -13.68
C PRO A 59 -6.31 16.64 -12.86
N PHE A 60 -6.25 16.60 -11.54
CA PHE A 60 -7.25 17.20 -10.65
C PHE A 60 -6.72 18.42 -9.90
N VAL A 61 -7.64 19.24 -9.39
CA VAL A 61 -7.31 20.39 -8.52
C VAL A 61 -6.80 19.94 -7.15
N ASP A 62 -7.37 18.86 -6.61
CA ASP A 62 -6.96 18.19 -5.38
C ASP A 62 -7.23 16.68 -5.52
N GLY A 63 -6.57 15.87 -4.69
CA GLY A 63 -6.78 14.44 -4.62
C GLY A 63 -5.79 13.61 -5.42
N ASN A 64 -4.92 14.24 -6.22
CA ASN A 64 -4.01 13.51 -7.12
C ASN A 64 -3.16 12.46 -6.40
N GLY A 65 -2.57 12.80 -5.26
CA GLY A 65 -1.78 11.83 -4.48
C GLY A 65 -2.61 10.70 -3.87
N ARG A 66 -3.88 10.93 -3.51
CA ARG A 66 -4.78 9.86 -3.03
C ARG A 66 -5.19 8.93 -4.17
N THR A 67 -5.53 9.52 -5.33
CA THR A 67 -5.90 8.75 -6.51
C THR A 67 -4.73 7.93 -7.05
N ALA A 68 -3.53 8.51 -7.13
CA ALA A 68 -2.33 7.78 -7.57
C ALA A 68 -2.11 6.49 -6.78
N ARG A 69 -2.22 6.57 -5.44
CA ARG A 69 -2.06 5.42 -4.54
C ARG A 69 -3.14 4.36 -4.72
N VAL A 70 -4.39 4.79 -4.87
CA VAL A 70 -5.50 3.88 -5.15
C VAL A 70 -5.30 3.17 -6.49
N LEU A 71 -4.87 3.89 -7.53
CA LEU A 71 -4.62 3.32 -8.85
C LEU A 71 -3.42 2.35 -8.84
N ALA A 72 -2.33 2.70 -8.15
CA ALA A 72 -1.17 1.83 -8.00
C ALA A 72 -1.54 0.53 -7.25
N THR A 73 -2.37 0.63 -6.23
CA THR A 73 -2.90 -0.54 -5.52
C THR A 73 -3.82 -1.37 -6.41
N LEU A 74 -4.68 -0.71 -7.20
CA LEU A 74 -5.60 -1.36 -8.12
C LEU A 74 -4.86 -2.17 -9.20
N ILE A 75 -3.79 -1.62 -9.79
CA ILE A 75 -3.06 -2.35 -10.84
C ILE A 75 -2.34 -3.57 -10.29
N LEU A 76 -1.81 -3.51 -9.07
CA LEU A 76 -1.24 -4.68 -8.40
C LEU A 76 -2.29 -5.76 -8.18
N TYR A 77 -3.48 -5.38 -7.74
CA TYR A 77 -4.61 -6.30 -7.56
C TYR A 77 -5.05 -6.93 -8.88
N LEU A 78 -5.22 -6.15 -9.94
CA LEU A 78 -5.62 -6.63 -11.27
C LEU A 78 -4.59 -7.59 -11.89
N LYS A 79 -3.32 -7.44 -11.52
CA LYS A 79 -2.22 -8.30 -11.96
C LYS A 79 -1.92 -9.47 -11.00
N GLU A 80 -2.86 -9.79 -10.12
CA GLU A 80 -2.77 -10.91 -9.17
C GLU A 80 -1.54 -10.86 -8.25
N PHE A 81 -0.99 -9.66 -8.02
CA PHE A 81 0.10 -9.49 -7.06
C PHE A 81 -0.47 -9.46 -5.64
N ASP A 82 -0.28 -10.55 -4.89
CA ASP A 82 -0.84 -10.72 -3.55
C ASP A 82 -0.18 -9.79 -2.52
N ILE A 83 -0.71 -8.58 -2.42
CA ILE A 83 -0.35 -7.62 -1.38
C ILE A 83 -1.06 -7.87 -0.04
N LYS A 84 -1.90 -8.91 0.09
CA LYS A 84 -2.69 -9.23 1.29
C LYS A 84 -3.39 -8.05 1.98
N ARG A 85 -3.70 -6.98 1.23
CA ARG A 85 -4.25 -5.69 1.71
C ARG A 85 -3.31 -4.84 2.58
N PHE A 86 -2.02 -5.14 2.63
CA PHE A 86 -1.05 -4.43 3.47
C PHE A 86 -0.10 -3.52 2.70
N PHE A 87 -0.33 -3.29 1.41
CA PHE A 87 0.46 -2.35 0.61
C PHE A 87 0.12 -0.90 0.98
N THR A 88 0.56 -0.48 2.16
CA THR A 88 0.46 0.90 2.64
C THR A 88 1.68 1.67 2.15
N LEU A 89 1.70 2.01 0.86
CA LEU A 89 2.61 3.03 0.32
C LEU A 89 2.46 4.37 1.07
N ASP A 90 1.35 4.54 1.77
CA ASP A 90 0.94 5.74 2.51
C ASP A 90 1.97 6.21 3.53
N GLU A 91 2.41 5.35 4.46
CA GLU A 91 3.26 5.81 5.57
C GLU A 91 4.66 6.22 5.08
N PHE A 92 5.25 5.47 4.16
CA PHE A 92 6.62 5.75 3.72
C PHE A 92 6.73 7.09 2.98
N TYR A 93 5.83 7.35 2.03
CA TYR A 93 5.88 8.58 1.23
C TYR A 93 5.30 9.81 1.95
N ASP A 94 4.32 9.63 2.85
CA ASP A 94 3.78 10.76 3.62
C ASP A 94 4.72 11.20 4.77
N ASN A 95 5.61 10.31 5.26
CA ASN A 95 6.58 10.62 6.31
C ASN A 95 7.66 11.62 5.86
N ASP A 96 8.09 11.55 4.60
CA ASP A 96 9.09 12.47 4.02
C ASP A 96 8.63 12.99 2.65
N ARG A 97 7.68 13.94 2.68
CA ARG A 97 7.18 14.61 1.48
C ARG A 97 8.30 15.30 0.67
N PRO A 98 9.28 16.01 1.28
CA PRO A 98 10.40 16.56 0.54
C PRO A 98 11.16 15.51 -0.28
N ALA A 99 11.52 14.36 0.30
CA ALA A 99 12.21 13.29 -0.42
C ALA A 99 11.34 12.71 -1.54
N TYR A 100 10.04 12.52 -1.29
CA TYR A 100 9.09 12.05 -2.30
C TYR A 100 9.05 12.96 -3.54
N TYR A 101 8.93 14.28 -3.36
CA TYR A 101 8.93 15.21 -4.49
C TYR A 101 10.31 15.37 -5.13
N ALA A 102 11.40 15.22 -4.37
CA ALA A 102 12.74 15.19 -4.94
C ALA A 102 12.91 13.98 -5.90
N ALA A 103 12.42 12.80 -5.51
CA ALA A 103 12.44 11.61 -6.36
C ALA A 103 11.52 11.74 -7.60
N LEU A 104 10.36 12.38 -7.48
CA LEU A 104 9.52 12.69 -8.65
C LEU A 104 10.22 13.66 -9.61
N ASN A 105 10.89 14.67 -9.06
CA ASN A 105 11.58 15.72 -9.82
C ASN A 105 12.92 15.27 -10.40
N SER A 106 13.46 14.12 -9.99
CA SER A 106 14.69 13.57 -10.57
C SER A 106 14.48 12.99 -11.97
N VAL A 107 13.23 12.77 -12.38
CA VAL A 107 12.91 12.22 -13.71
C VAL A 107 13.04 13.31 -14.76
N ASP A 108 14.06 13.17 -15.59
CA ASP A 108 14.28 14.00 -16.76
C ASP A 108 13.24 13.65 -17.85
N GLN A 109 12.49 14.66 -18.31
CA GLN A 109 11.43 14.49 -19.31
C GLN A 109 11.96 14.31 -20.74
N GLU A 110 13.21 14.68 -21.00
CA GLU A 110 13.84 14.52 -22.32
C GLU A 110 14.41 13.11 -22.49
N THR A 111 15.09 12.62 -21.45
CA THR A 111 15.69 11.28 -21.45
C THR A 111 14.73 10.18 -20.98
N LEU A 112 13.65 10.55 -20.27
CA LEU A 112 12.71 9.65 -19.61
C LEU A 112 13.39 8.68 -18.64
N ASP A 113 14.52 9.09 -18.05
CA ASP A 113 15.19 8.30 -17.03
C ASP A 113 14.42 8.35 -15.71
N ILE A 114 13.73 7.25 -15.44
CA ILE A 114 12.89 7.03 -14.25
C ILE A 114 13.61 6.25 -13.15
N THR A 115 14.91 5.98 -13.31
CA THR A 115 15.68 5.09 -12.43
C THR A 115 15.63 5.52 -10.97
N HIS A 116 15.95 6.79 -10.68
CA HIS A 116 15.96 7.33 -9.32
C HIS A 116 14.57 7.32 -8.66
N TRP A 117 13.53 7.61 -9.44
CA TRP A 117 12.15 7.46 -8.98
C TRP A 117 11.87 6.00 -8.60
N PHE A 118 12.32 5.06 -9.42
CA PHE A 118 12.10 3.63 -9.19
C PHE A 118 12.84 3.10 -7.97
N GLU A 119 14.09 3.51 -7.75
CA GLU A 119 14.84 3.16 -6.54
C GLU A 119 14.06 3.61 -5.30
N TYR A 120 13.64 4.88 -5.28
CA TYR A 120 12.84 5.43 -4.20
C TYR A 120 11.49 4.72 -4.03
N PHE A 121 10.81 4.40 -5.13
CA PHE A 121 9.53 3.70 -5.10
C PHE A 121 9.68 2.26 -4.56
N LEU A 122 10.72 1.55 -5.01
CA LEU A 122 10.99 0.18 -4.58
C LEU A 122 11.44 0.11 -3.11
N ASP A 123 12.17 1.12 -2.62
CA ASP A 123 12.47 1.26 -1.20
C ASP A 123 11.19 1.37 -0.36
N GLY A 124 10.22 2.17 -0.83
CA GLY A 124 8.91 2.26 -0.19
C GLY A 124 8.16 0.92 -0.17
N VAL A 125 8.16 0.20 -1.29
CA VAL A 125 7.59 -1.15 -1.38
C VAL A 125 8.27 -2.12 -0.43
N LEU A 126 9.60 -2.12 -0.38
CA LEU A 126 10.40 -2.99 0.48
C LEU A 126 10.16 -2.69 1.96
N ALA A 127 10.07 -1.41 2.32
CA ALA A 127 9.73 -0.98 3.68
C ALA A 127 8.35 -1.48 4.09
N SER A 128 7.33 -1.32 3.24
CA SER A 128 5.97 -1.83 3.50
C SER A 128 5.97 -3.35 3.69
N ILE A 129 6.63 -4.10 2.80
CA ILE A 129 6.72 -5.57 2.90
C ILE A 129 7.46 -6.02 4.17
N SER A 130 8.52 -5.31 4.54
CA SER A 130 9.31 -5.63 5.74
C SER A 130 8.51 -5.41 7.01
N LYS A 131 7.74 -4.32 7.10
CA LYS A 131 6.83 -4.04 8.22
C LYS A 131 5.79 -5.16 8.39
N ILE A 132 5.20 -5.61 7.28
CA ILE A 132 4.24 -6.73 7.30
C ILE A 132 4.91 -8.00 7.80
N LYS A 133 6.12 -8.30 7.32
CA LYS A 133 6.87 -9.48 7.75
C LYS A 133 7.10 -9.44 9.25
N GLU A 134 7.48 -8.29 9.81
CA GLU A 134 7.65 -8.11 11.25
C GLU A 134 6.33 -8.30 12.01
N GLU A 135 5.22 -7.71 11.56
CA GLU A 135 3.91 -7.89 12.17
C GLU A 135 3.45 -9.37 12.15
N ILE A 136 3.62 -10.07 11.02
CA ILE A 136 3.30 -11.50 10.91
C ILE A 136 4.19 -12.36 11.81
N LEU A 137 5.48 -12.03 11.94
CA LEU A 137 6.40 -12.75 12.82
C LEU A 137 6.03 -12.56 14.30
N LEU A 138 5.57 -11.37 14.69
CA LEU A 138 5.06 -11.11 16.04
C LEU A 138 3.77 -11.90 16.33
N LEU A 139 2.92 -12.08 15.32
CA LEU A 139 1.66 -12.84 15.41
C LEU A 139 1.84 -14.36 15.24
N SER A 140 3.05 -14.85 14.93
CA SER A 140 3.32 -16.26 14.68
C SER A 140 3.32 -17.07 15.98
N PRO A 141 2.60 -18.21 16.05
CA PRO A 141 2.44 -18.99 17.29
C PRO A 141 3.74 -19.48 17.94
N ASP A 142 4.84 -19.55 17.19
CA ASP A 142 6.14 -20.02 17.70
C ASP A 142 6.81 -19.02 18.67
N GLN A 143 6.53 -17.72 18.55
CA GLN A 143 6.97 -16.71 19.52
C GLN A 143 6.14 -16.78 20.82
N HIS A 144 4.83 -17.05 20.70
CA HIS A 144 3.98 -17.34 21.86
C HIS A 144 4.43 -18.63 22.57
N LYS A 145 4.85 -19.68 21.85
CA LYS A 145 5.37 -20.91 22.47
C LYS A 145 6.69 -20.70 23.24
N LYS A 146 7.55 -19.77 22.82
CA LYS A 146 8.82 -19.49 23.54
C LYS A 146 8.65 -18.61 24.78
N GLY A 147 7.62 -17.74 24.81
CA GLY A 147 7.26 -16.95 26.00
C GLY A 147 6.38 -17.68 27.03
N LEU A 148 5.68 -18.74 26.63
CA LEU A 148 4.80 -19.55 27.48
C LEU A 148 5.52 -20.74 28.14
N LYS A 149 6.85 -20.68 28.32
CA LYS A 149 7.61 -21.72 29.04
C LYS A 149 7.29 -21.83 30.55
N GLY A 150 6.25 -21.14 31.02
CA GLY A 150 5.83 -21.19 32.43
C GLY A 150 4.34 -21.02 32.72
N GLN A 151 3.43 -20.81 31.75
CA GLN A 151 2.00 -20.64 32.09
C GLN A 151 1.07 -21.31 31.07
N ILE A 152 0.37 -22.33 31.56
CA ILE A 152 -0.87 -22.95 31.03
C ILE A 152 -0.71 -23.68 29.68
N GLU A 153 -0.67 -25.01 29.73
CA GLU A 153 -0.93 -25.84 28.55
C GLU A 153 -2.36 -25.60 28.05
N LEU A 154 -2.46 -25.05 26.84
CA LEU A 154 -3.74 -24.80 26.20
C LEU A 154 -4.25 -26.09 25.56
N GLY A 155 -5.47 -26.49 25.91
CA GLY A 155 -6.14 -27.62 25.25
C GLY A 155 -6.47 -27.30 23.79
N GLU A 156 -6.68 -28.33 22.97
CA GLU A 156 -6.96 -28.20 21.52
C GLU A 156 -8.09 -27.20 21.20
N ARG A 157 -9.10 -27.12 22.07
CA ARG A 157 -10.21 -26.19 21.93
C ARG A 157 -9.80 -24.73 22.12
N GLN A 158 -8.91 -24.45 23.07
CA GLN A 158 -8.42 -23.09 23.34
C GLN A 158 -7.52 -22.61 22.20
N VAL A 159 -6.72 -23.52 21.63
CA VAL A 159 -5.92 -23.25 20.41
C VAL A 159 -6.83 -22.85 19.25
N LYS A 160 -7.90 -23.62 18.98
CA LYS A 160 -8.87 -23.28 17.91
C LYS A 160 -9.58 -21.93 18.13
N ILE A 161 -9.84 -21.57 19.39
CA ILE A 161 -10.42 -20.26 19.72
C ILE A 161 -9.43 -19.14 19.42
N LEU A 162 -8.16 -19.30 19.82
CA LEU A 162 -7.10 -18.33 19.56
C LEU A 162 -6.87 -18.14 18.06
N GLU A 163 -6.78 -19.23 17.29
CA GLU A 163 -6.69 -19.17 15.83
C GLU A 163 -7.85 -18.37 15.23
N LYS A 164 -9.07 -18.60 15.73
CA LYS A 164 -10.27 -17.92 15.20
C LYS A 164 -10.37 -16.45 15.63
N ILE A 165 -9.85 -16.09 16.81
CA ILE A 165 -9.70 -14.69 17.24
C ILE A 165 -8.65 -14.00 16.38
N ASN A 166 -7.51 -14.65 16.14
CA ASN A 166 -6.41 -14.09 15.36
C ASN A 166 -6.83 -13.80 13.91
N ILE A 167 -7.62 -14.69 13.30
CA ILE A 167 -8.13 -14.51 11.92
C ILE A 167 -9.21 -13.42 11.83
N ASN A 168 -10.08 -13.29 12.84
CA ASN A 168 -11.27 -12.44 12.74
C ASN A 168 -11.21 -11.15 13.58
N GLY A 169 -10.13 -10.91 14.32
CA GLY A 169 -9.94 -9.80 15.25
C GLY A 169 -10.81 -9.86 16.52
N LYS A 170 -12.00 -10.47 16.46
CA LYS A 170 -12.91 -10.71 17.59
C LYS A 170 -13.68 -12.02 17.39
N ILE A 171 -14.01 -12.67 18.49
CA ILE A 171 -14.95 -13.80 18.52
C ILE A 171 -16.08 -13.49 19.51
N THR A 172 -17.31 -13.81 19.14
CA THR A 172 -18.48 -13.65 20.02
C THR A 172 -19.19 -14.99 20.16
N LYS A 173 -19.76 -15.23 21.35
CA LYS A 173 -20.51 -16.46 21.67
C LYS A 173 -21.65 -16.71 20.67
N TYR A 174 -22.31 -15.64 20.22
CA TYR A 174 -23.42 -15.69 19.28
C TYR A 174 -23.04 -16.19 17.89
N ARG A 175 -21.87 -15.80 17.36
CA ARG A 175 -21.41 -16.25 16.03
C ARG A 175 -20.78 -17.64 16.04
N ASN A 176 -20.25 -18.07 17.19
CA ASN A 176 -19.40 -19.25 17.28
C ASN A 176 -19.78 -20.16 18.47
N PRO A 177 -21.07 -20.56 18.60
CA PRO A 177 -21.57 -21.19 19.83
C PRO A 177 -20.90 -22.52 20.16
N LYS A 178 -20.47 -23.27 19.14
CA LYS A 178 -19.77 -24.56 19.28
C LYS A 178 -18.46 -24.44 20.07
N TYR A 179 -17.79 -23.29 20.01
CA TYR A 179 -16.53 -23.05 20.72
C TYR A 179 -16.72 -22.62 22.19
N PHE A 180 -17.95 -22.28 22.60
CA PHE A 180 -18.29 -21.77 23.93
C PHE A 180 -19.34 -22.62 24.68
N GLN A 181 -19.55 -23.87 24.25
CA GLN A 181 -20.38 -24.85 24.98
C GLN A 181 -19.78 -25.13 26.37
N ASN A 182 -20.60 -25.07 27.42
CA ASN A 182 -20.26 -25.30 28.85
C ASN A 182 -19.50 -24.17 29.59
N ILE A 183 -19.59 -22.93 29.14
CA ILE A 183 -19.11 -21.77 29.93
C ILE A 183 -20.26 -21.24 30.79
N SER A 184 -20.11 -21.28 32.12
CA SER A 184 -21.10 -20.75 33.06
C SER A 184 -21.21 -19.23 32.91
N SER A 185 -22.44 -18.71 32.99
CA SER A 185 -22.75 -17.29 32.84
C SER A 185 -22.31 -16.41 34.02
N SER A 186 -21.34 -16.85 34.83
CA SER A 186 -20.99 -16.25 36.12
C SER A 186 -19.71 -15.41 36.12
N CYS A 187 -19.15 -15.09 34.96
CA CYS A 187 -18.04 -14.14 34.80
C CYS A 187 -18.18 -13.37 33.48
N LEU A 188 -19.14 -12.44 33.47
CA LEU A 188 -19.12 -11.22 32.64
C LEU A 188 -19.57 -10.07 33.54
#